data_AF-A0A562D8J8-F1
#
_entry.id   AF-A0A562D8J8-F1
#
_cell.length_a   1.000
_cell.length_b   1.000
_cell.length_c   1.000
_cell.angle_alpha   90.00
_cell.angle_beta   90.00
_cell.angle_gamma   90.00
#
_symmetry.space_group_name_H-M   'P 1'
#
loop_
_entity.id
_entity.type
_entity.pdbx_description
1 polymer ?
#
loop_
_entity_poly.entity_id
_entity_poly.type
_entity_poly.pdbx_seq_one_letter_code
_entity_poly.pdbx_strand_id
1 'polypeptide(L)'
;MKPEGLTPFARLLAALVLLAMLAACAKSTVVRTPQSGGTSAGQAAASSKGQPGKSVVVQRGDTLYSIARRHNTTVADMARWNNLAPPYTIYPGQRLALGAGSGSSKP
;
A
#
# COMPACT_ATOMS: atom_id res chain seq x y z
N MET A 1 30.40 -4.71 51.73
CA MET A 1 29.89 -5.12 50.40
C MET A 1 28.95 -6.30 50.64
N LYS A 2 27.70 -6.01 51.03
CA LYS A 2 26.68 -7.01 51.34
C LYS A 2 25.73 -7.10 50.14
N PRO A 3 25.56 -8.28 49.51
CA PRO A 3 24.57 -8.45 48.46
C PRO A 3 23.18 -8.53 49.11
N GLU A 4 22.48 -7.41 49.13
CA GLU A 4 21.10 -7.31 49.60
C GLU A 4 20.23 -8.21 48.70
N GLY A 5 19.74 -9.30 49.30
CA GLY A 5 18.95 -10.31 48.64
C GLY A 5 17.65 -9.71 48.11
N LEU A 6 17.58 -9.55 46.78
CA LEU A 6 16.33 -9.25 46.08
C LEU A 6 15.32 -10.34 46.43
N THR A 7 14.30 -9.97 47.21
CA THR A 7 13.33 -10.91 47.79
C THR A 7 12.76 -11.80 46.68
N PRO A 8 12.55 -13.11 46.94
CA PRO A 8 11.97 -14.02 45.94
C PRO A 8 10.62 -13.50 45.43
N PHE A 9 9.92 -12.72 46.27
CA PHE A 9 8.68 -12.03 45.94
C PHE A 9 8.84 -10.93 44.86
N ALA A 10 9.92 -10.15 44.91
CA ALA A 10 10.21 -9.14 43.88
C ALA A 10 10.59 -9.78 42.53
N ARG A 11 11.26 -10.93 42.55
CA ARG A 11 11.55 -11.73 41.34
C ARG A 11 10.29 -12.39 40.78
N LEU A 12 9.42 -12.90 41.65
CA LEU A 12 8.12 -13.47 41.26
C LEU A 12 7.22 -12.40 40.64
N LEU A 13 7.14 -11.21 41.23
CA LEU A 13 6.39 -10.07 40.69
C LEU A 13 6.96 -9.59 39.36
N ALA A 14 8.29 -9.46 39.24
CA ALA A 14 8.92 -9.08 37.97
C ALA A 14 8.66 -10.12 36.87
N ALA A 15 8.72 -11.42 37.19
CA ALA A 15 8.39 -12.49 36.24
C ALA A 15 6.90 -12.50 35.85
N LEU A 16 5.99 -12.22 36.79
CA LEU A 16 4.54 -12.11 36.52
C LEU A 16 4.22 -10.91 35.62
N VAL A 17 4.85 -9.77 35.85
CA VAL A 17 4.68 -8.56 35.01
C VAL A 17 5.26 -8.79 33.60
N LEU A 18 6.40 -9.47 33.48
CA LEU A 18 7.01 -9.83 32.19
C LEU A 18 6.13 -10.82 31.41
N LEU A 19 5.53 -11.81 32.09
CA LEU A 19 4.65 -12.80 31.46
C LEU A 19 3.30 -12.20 31.03
N ALA A 20 2.77 -11.22 31.79
CA ALA A 20 1.53 -10.52 31.45
C ALA A 20 1.67 -9.62 30.20
N MET A 21 2.84 -9.00 29.98
CA MET A 21 3.09 -8.14 28.82
C MET A 21 3.25 -8.92 27.50
N LEU A 22 3.60 -10.21 27.57
CA LEU A 22 3.74 -11.06 26.39
C LEU A 22 2.40 -11.58 25.83
N ALA A 23 1.32 -11.48 26.60
CA ALA A 23 -0.02 -11.98 26.21
C ALA A 23 -0.88 -10.93 25.46
N ALA A 24 -0.36 -9.72 25.23
CA ALA A 24 -1.12 -8.61 24.65
C ALA A 24 -0.98 -8.48 23.11
N CYS A 25 -0.79 -9.59 22.39
CA CYS A 25 -0.83 -9.59 20.93
C CYS A 25 -2.02 -10.41 20.39
N ALA A 26 -2.87 -9.70 19.64
CA ALA A 26 -3.80 -10.18 18.61
C ALA A 26 -5.08 -10.93 19.03
N LYS A 27 -6.10 -10.16 19.42
CA LYS A 27 -7.46 -10.38 18.86
C LYS A 27 -7.79 -9.24 17.90
N SER A 28 -7.18 -9.24 16.73
CA SER A 28 -7.63 -8.41 15.60
C SER A 28 -8.50 -9.27 14.69
N THR A 29 -9.73 -9.54 15.11
CA THR A 29 -10.73 -10.12 14.22
C THR A 29 -11.39 -8.99 13.46
N VAL A 30 -11.24 -8.99 12.13
CA VAL A 30 -11.89 -8.04 11.24
C VAL A 30 -13.34 -8.49 11.07
N VAL A 31 -14.27 -7.80 11.72
CA VAL A 31 -15.70 -7.96 11.44
C VAL A 31 -15.98 -7.31 10.09
N ARG A 32 -16.11 -8.11 9.03
CA ARG A 32 -16.76 -7.67 7.81
C ARG A 32 -18.26 -7.78 8.04
N THR A 33 -18.93 -6.65 8.19
CA THR A 33 -20.38 -6.57 8.08
C THR A 33 -20.78 -7.07 6.69
N PRO A 34 -21.74 -8.02 6.58
CA PRO A 34 -22.32 -8.35 5.29
C PRO A 34 -23.13 -7.13 4.84
N GLN A 35 -22.68 -6.47 3.77
CA GLN A 35 -23.46 -5.42 3.12
C GLN A 35 -24.67 -6.09 2.46
N SER A 36 -25.78 -6.07 3.17
CA SER A 36 -27.09 -6.40 2.63
C SER A 36 -27.59 -5.21 1.82
N GLY A 37 -27.83 -5.43 0.52
CA GLY A 37 -28.61 -4.53 -0.33
C GLY A 37 -27.80 -3.63 -1.27
N GLY A 38 -27.63 -4.08 -2.51
CA GLY A 38 -27.16 -3.27 -3.62
C GLY A 38 -26.86 -4.13 -4.85
N THR A 39 -27.80 -4.18 -5.77
CA THR A 39 -27.79 -4.89 -7.05
C THR A 39 -26.45 -4.78 -7.80
N SER A 40 -25.69 -5.88 -7.85
CA SER A 40 -24.50 -6.00 -8.70
C SER A 40 -24.90 -6.26 -10.15
N ALA A 41 -25.38 -5.22 -10.85
CA ALA A 41 -25.31 -5.16 -12.30
C ALA A 41 -23.88 -4.78 -12.70
N GLY A 42 -23.27 -5.61 -13.55
CA GLY A 42 -21.84 -5.60 -13.82
C GLY A 42 -21.28 -4.30 -14.37
N GLN A 43 -20.19 -3.84 -13.77
CA GLN A 43 -18.87 -3.94 -14.38
C GLN A 43 -17.85 -3.49 -13.36
N ALA A 44 -17.08 -4.45 -12.84
CA ALA A 44 -15.85 -4.18 -12.16
C ALA A 44 -14.91 -3.48 -13.15
N ALA A 45 -14.89 -2.15 -13.10
CA ALA A 45 -13.77 -1.38 -13.61
C ALA A 45 -12.52 -1.97 -12.94
N ALA A 46 -11.70 -2.66 -13.74
CA ALA A 46 -10.45 -3.24 -13.30
C ALA A 46 -9.67 -2.17 -12.54
N SER A 47 -9.66 -2.29 -11.22
CA SER A 47 -9.05 -1.30 -10.35
C SER A 47 -7.56 -1.39 -10.59
N SER A 48 -7.04 -0.46 -11.40
CA SER A 48 -5.62 -0.35 -11.69
C SER A 48 -4.89 -0.22 -10.36
N LYS A 49 -3.96 -1.14 -10.11
CA LYS A 49 -3.19 -1.13 -8.86
C LYS A 49 -2.06 -0.13 -9.01
N GLY A 50 -2.43 1.16 -9.02
CA GLY A 50 -1.47 2.26 -9.02
C GLY A 50 -0.54 2.13 -7.82
N GLN A 51 0.75 2.38 -8.05
CA GLN A 51 1.77 2.39 -7.01
C GLN A 51 2.10 3.85 -6.66
N PRO A 52 1.34 4.49 -5.74
CA PRO A 52 1.56 5.89 -5.39
C PRO A 52 2.99 6.09 -4.88
N GLY A 53 3.62 7.20 -5.32
CA GLY A 53 5.00 7.53 -4.97
C GLY A 53 6.07 6.73 -5.70
N LYS A 54 5.71 5.83 -6.63
CA LYS A 54 6.67 5.12 -7.49
C LYS A 54 6.73 5.75 -8.88
N SER A 55 7.91 5.71 -9.50
CA SER A 55 8.15 6.22 -10.84
C SER A 55 9.07 5.30 -11.63
N VAL A 56 8.94 5.31 -12.94
CA VAL A 56 9.79 4.56 -13.88
C VAL A 56 10.40 5.50 -14.91
N VAL A 57 11.62 5.20 -15.35
CA VAL A 57 12.28 5.90 -16.46
C VAL A 57 12.01 5.13 -17.74
N VAL A 58 11.46 5.80 -18.74
CA VAL A 58 11.15 5.21 -20.05
C VAL A 58 12.46 4.82 -20.74
N GLN A 59 12.55 3.58 -21.21
CA GLN A 59 13.70 3.09 -21.98
C GLN A 59 13.41 3.09 -23.48
N ARG A 60 14.46 2.98 -24.30
CA ARG A 60 14.29 2.86 -25.75
C ARG A 60 13.49 1.59 -26.07
N GLY A 61 12.38 1.74 -26.77
CA GLY A 61 11.47 0.64 -27.11
C GLY A 61 10.33 0.43 -26.11
N ASP A 62 10.30 1.17 -25.00
CA ASP A 62 9.13 1.18 -24.12
C ASP A 62 7.98 1.96 -24.76
N THR A 63 6.77 1.49 -24.51
CA THR A 63 5.52 2.17 -24.84
C THR A 63 4.71 2.39 -23.57
N LEU A 64 3.79 3.36 -23.57
CA LEU A 64 2.93 3.58 -22.41
C LEU A 64 2.14 2.30 -22.06
N TYR A 65 1.77 1.53 -23.08
CA TYR A 65 1.13 0.23 -22.94
C TYR A 65 2.01 -0.83 -22.28
N SER A 66 3.26 -1.02 -22.74
CA SER A 66 4.15 -2.03 -22.17
C SER A 66 4.48 -1.72 -20.71
N ILE A 67 4.69 -0.44 -20.38
CA ILE A 67 4.93 -0.02 -19.01
C ILE A 67 3.67 -0.24 -18.15
N ALA A 68 2.49 0.21 -18.61
CA ALA A 68 1.24 0.03 -17.87
C ALA A 68 0.96 -1.44 -17.54
N ARG A 69 1.15 -2.33 -18.53
CA ARG A 69 0.95 -3.77 -18.37
C ARG A 69 1.93 -4.40 -17.36
N ARG A 70 3.21 -4.01 -17.40
CA ARG A 70 4.23 -4.49 -16.43
C ARG A 70 3.90 -4.09 -14.99
N HIS A 71 3.29 -2.92 -14.82
CA HIS A 71 2.95 -2.39 -13.50
C HIS A 71 1.48 -2.61 -13.11
N ASN A 72 0.77 -3.47 -13.84
CA ASN A 72 -0.62 -3.84 -13.58
C ASN A 72 -1.56 -2.62 -13.43
N THR A 73 -1.35 -1.64 -14.30
CA THR A 73 -2.17 -0.43 -14.43
C THR A 73 -2.72 -0.29 -15.84
N THR A 74 -3.60 0.68 -16.06
CA THR A 74 -4.15 0.97 -17.39
C THR A 74 -3.40 2.12 -18.06
N VAL A 75 -3.41 2.13 -19.39
CA VAL A 75 -2.86 3.25 -20.18
C VAL A 75 -3.57 4.56 -19.85
N ALA A 76 -4.89 4.49 -19.66
CA ALA A 76 -5.70 5.65 -19.31
C ALA A 76 -5.29 6.26 -17.97
N ASP A 77 -5.13 5.45 -16.93
CA ASP A 77 -4.69 5.94 -15.62
C ASP A 77 -3.26 6.44 -15.65
N MET A 78 -2.38 5.74 -16.35
CA MET A 78 -0.99 6.18 -16.51
C MET A 78 -0.90 7.51 -17.26
N ALA A 79 -1.72 7.71 -18.29
CA ALA A 79 -1.82 8.98 -19.00
C ALA A 79 -2.36 10.09 -18.09
N ARG A 80 -3.40 9.80 -17.29
CA ARG A 80 -3.99 10.75 -16.34
C ARG A 80 -2.99 11.20 -15.28
N TRP A 81 -2.26 10.27 -14.66
CA TRP A 81 -1.27 10.60 -13.62
C TRP A 81 -0.09 11.41 -14.14
N ASN A 82 0.23 11.27 -15.43
CA ASN A 82 1.37 11.93 -16.08
C ASN A 82 0.95 13.08 -17.01
N ASN A 83 -0.32 13.50 -16.97
CA ASN A 83 -0.90 14.54 -17.84
C ASN A 83 -0.58 14.34 -19.33
N LEU A 84 -0.59 13.10 -19.81
CA LEU A 84 -0.35 12.78 -21.22
C LEU A 84 -1.65 12.96 -22.00
N ALA A 85 -1.63 13.85 -23.00
CA ALA A 85 -2.71 13.98 -23.98
C ALA A 85 -2.55 12.92 -25.10
N PRO A 86 -3.64 12.52 -25.78
CA PRO A 86 -3.53 11.79 -27.04
C PRO A 86 -2.59 12.55 -27.99
N PRO A 87 -1.63 11.89 -28.65
CA PRO A 87 -1.51 10.44 -28.90
C PRO A 87 -0.74 9.64 -27.84
N TYR A 88 -0.59 10.15 -26.61
CA TYR A 88 0.08 9.49 -25.48
C TYR A 88 1.56 9.15 -25.74
N THR A 89 2.26 10.01 -26.49
CA THR A 89 3.68 9.85 -26.81
C THR A 89 4.54 10.00 -25.56
N ILE A 90 5.51 9.09 -25.41
CA ILE A 90 6.52 9.11 -24.37
C ILE A 90 7.90 9.00 -24.99
N TYR A 91 8.91 9.58 -24.33
CA TYR A 91 10.27 9.62 -24.83
C TYR A 91 11.24 8.87 -23.91
N PRO A 92 12.29 8.21 -24.46
CA PRO A 92 13.35 7.63 -23.64
C PRO A 92 13.95 8.66 -22.69
N GLY A 93 14.18 8.26 -21.43
CA GLY A 93 14.65 9.14 -20.35
C GLY A 93 13.55 9.88 -19.60
N GLN A 94 12.30 9.87 -20.08
CA GLN A 94 11.17 10.48 -19.40
C GLN A 94 10.84 9.72 -18.11
N ARG A 95 10.58 10.45 -17.02
CA ARG A 95 10.09 9.87 -15.75
C ARG A 95 8.57 9.84 -15.76
N LEU A 96 7.99 8.66 -15.57
CA LEU A 96 6.55 8.44 -15.46
C LEU A 96 6.18 7.98 -14.05
N ALA A 97 5.16 8.60 -13.46
CA ALA A 97 4.50 8.16 -12.25
C ALA A 97 3.68 6.89 -12.50
N LEU A 98 3.77 5.93 -11.57
CA LEU A 98 3.06 4.65 -11.61
C LEU A 98 1.78 4.63 -10.77
N GLY A 99 1.39 5.77 -10.21
CA GLY A 99 0.20 5.92 -9.39
C GLY A 99 -0.17 7.40 -9.26
N ALA A 100 -1.41 7.68 -8.88
CA ALA A 100 -1.81 9.03 -8.51
C ALA A 100 -0.90 9.50 -7.37
N GLY A 101 -0.11 10.54 -7.61
CA GLY A 101 0.54 11.24 -6.50
C GLY A 101 -0.57 11.82 -5.62
N SER A 102 -0.39 11.82 -4.30
CA SER A 102 -1.31 12.45 -3.36
C SER A 102 -1.52 13.97 -3.58
N GLY A 103 -0.93 14.56 -4.63
CA GLY A 103 -1.07 15.97 -5.02
C GLY A 103 -1.85 16.21 -6.32
N SER A 104 -2.46 15.19 -6.93
CA SER A 104 -3.26 15.35 -8.16
C SER A 104 -4.67 14.78 -8.01
N SER A 105 -5.27 14.97 -6.83
CA SER A 105 -6.73 15.07 -6.73
C SER A 105 -7.11 16.45 -7.25
N LYS A 106 -7.53 16.50 -8.52
CA LYS A 106 -8.32 17.62 -9.02
C LYS A 106 -9.50 17.82 -8.02
N PRO A 107 -9.76 19.04 -7.52
CA PRO A 107 -10.87 19.30 -6.62
C PRO A 107 -12.21 18.91 -7.26
#